data_AF-Q0RQY3-F1
#
_entry.id   AF-Q0RQY3-F1
#
_cell.length_a   1.000
_cell.length_b   1.000
_cell.length_c   1.000
_cell.angle_alpha   90.00
_cell.angle_beta   90.00
_cell.angle_gamma   90.00
#
_symmetry.space_group_name_H-M   'P 1'
#
loop_
_entity.id
_entity.type
_entity.pdbx_description
1 polymer ?
#
loop_
_entity_poly.entity_id
_entity_poly.type
_entity_poly.pdbx_seq_one_letter_code
_entity_poly.pdbx_strand_id
1 'polypeptide(L)'
;MDSENFEEAACDAFAARVLLPDGWVRDRVDLRGPTATEIVDMFQNSQASREACCVRASELLSGGGVVVLLDAAGRVVFASPRGVVPPARGSDQSDTPLIRAALRGDATVEHDNTFVAYRNGGRSDPLYGQAAWCDKQYMIAVLAPDNVAWRRFAPPRSASAAYPAERWWICEICPDADPFEVFGPPCQRCGQPKCGNGHCGCAPAGARAEQRCDRCFLVLAATQFDPGRSICRSCAE
;
A
#
# COMPACT_ATOMS: atom_id res chain seq x y z
N MET A 1 -14.80 5.12 1.55
CA MET A 1 -14.19 3.78 1.48
C MET A 1 -15.26 2.87 0.91
N ASP A 2 -15.13 2.48 -0.36
CA ASP A 2 -16.08 1.56 -1.01
C ASP A 2 -15.98 0.18 -0.37
N SER A 3 -17.13 -0.41 -0.05
CA SER A 3 -17.24 -1.74 0.57
C SER A 3 -16.53 -2.82 -0.24
N GLU A 4 -16.51 -2.68 -1.56
CA GLU A 4 -15.88 -3.63 -2.49
C GLU A 4 -14.35 -3.69 -2.31
N ASN A 5 -13.68 -2.54 -2.15
CA ASN A 5 -12.23 -2.52 -1.94
C ASN A 5 -11.81 -3.17 -0.60
N PHE A 6 -12.67 -3.10 0.42
CA PHE A 6 -12.41 -3.75 1.70
C PHE A 6 -12.60 -5.26 1.62
N GLU A 7 -13.64 -5.72 0.92
CA GLU A 7 -13.90 -7.14 0.69
C GLU A 7 -12.79 -7.78 -0.16
N GLU A 8 -12.38 -7.13 -1.25
CA GLU A 8 -11.23 -7.58 -2.06
C GLU A 8 -9.95 -7.71 -1.23
N ALA A 9 -9.61 -6.69 -0.44
CA ALA A 9 -8.41 -6.72 0.40
C ALA A 9 -8.46 -7.84 1.45
N ALA A 10 -9.64 -8.10 2.03
CA ALA A 10 -9.83 -9.19 2.99
C ALA A 10 -9.70 -10.56 2.31
N CYS A 11 -10.27 -10.72 1.12
CA CYS A 11 -10.15 -11.92 0.29
C CYS A 11 -8.69 -12.19 -0.09
N ASP A 12 -7.96 -11.17 -0.55
CA ASP A 12 -6.55 -11.31 -0.93
C ASP A 12 -5.68 -11.66 0.28
N ALA A 13 -5.91 -11.05 1.44
CA ALA A 13 -5.19 -11.38 2.67
C ALA A 13 -5.45 -12.83 3.13
N PHE A 14 -6.68 -13.32 2.98
CA PHE A 14 -7.01 -14.71 3.28
C PHE A 14 -6.35 -15.67 2.28
N ALA A 15 -6.50 -15.40 0.98
CA ALA A 15 -5.92 -16.21 -0.09
C ALA A 15 -4.40 -16.30 0.02
N ALA A 16 -3.73 -15.17 0.33
CA ALA A 16 -2.29 -15.11 0.56
C ALA A 16 -1.81 -16.11 1.62
N ARG A 17 -2.55 -16.29 2.72
CA ARG A 17 -2.13 -17.19 3.81
C ARG A 17 -2.51 -18.65 3.57
N VAL A 18 -3.63 -18.89 2.90
CA VAL A 18 -4.09 -20.26 2.59
C VAL A 18 -3.29 -20.87 1.45
N LEU A 19 -3.03 -20.10 0.40
CA LEU A 19 -2.37 -20.58 -0.82
C LEU A 19 -0.84 -20.47 -0.77
N LEU A 20 -0.30 -19.62 0.12
CA LEU A 20 1.15 -19.46 0.33
C LEU A 20 1.51 -19.67 1.82
N PRO A 21 1.46 -20.92 2.31
CA PRO A 21 1.72 -21.24 3.71
C PRO A 21 3.12 -20.81 4.17
N ASP A 22 3.25 -20.39 5.43
CA ASP A 22 4.50 -19.94 6.05
C ASP A 22 5.71 -20.84 5.74
N GLY A 23 5.56 -22.16 5.88
CA GLY A 23 6.66 -23.10 5.65
C GLY A 23 7.16 -23.08 4.21
N TRP A 24 6.24 -22.99 3.24
CA TRP A 24 6.57 -23.01 1.81
C TRP A 24 7.27 -21.73 1.34
N VAL A 25 6.87 -20.60 1.93
CA VAL A 25 7.42 -19.28 1.64
C VAL A 25 8.80 -19.09 2.26
N ARG A 26 9.03 -19.58 3.49
CA ARG A 26 10.33 -19.47 4.18
C ARG A 26 11.47 -20.14 3.43
N ASP A 27 11.18 -21.21 2.70
CA ASP A 27 12.18 -21.91 1.88
C ASP A 27 12.55 -21.15 0.59
N ARG A 28 11.82 -20.08 0.25
CA ARG A 28 11.92 -19.33 -1.01
C ARG A 28 12.30 -17.87 -0.86
N VAL A 29 12.31 -17.34 0.37
CA VAL A 29 12.53 -15.92 0.62
C VAL A 29 13.62 -15.76 1.67
N ASP A 30 14.63 -14.97 1.32
CA ASP A 30 15.71 -14.62 2.24
C ASP A 30 15.17 -13.83 3.45
N LEU A 31 15.91 -13.86 4.57
CA LEU A 31 15.59 -13.08 5.77
C LEU A 31 15.56 -11.55 5.53
N ARG A 32 16.10 -11.09 4.39
CA ARG A 32 16.07 -9.71 3.91
C ARG A 32 14.81 -9.34 3.14
N GLY A 33 13.92 -10.31 2.94
CA GLY A 33 12.66 -10.14 2.23
C GLY A 33 12.73 -10.62 0.78
N PRO A 34 11.62 -10.50 0.04
CA PRO A 34 11.49 -11.10 -1.27
C PRO A 34 12.10 -10.25 -2.39
N THR A 35 12.66 -10.92 -3.39
CA THR A 35 13.00 -10.39 -4.71
C THR A 35 11.79 -10.42 -5.64
N ALA A 36 11.77 -9.60 -6.69
CA ALA A 36 10.70 -9.64 -7.69
C ALA A 36 10.61 -11.02 -8.37
N THR A 37 11.76 -11.65 -8.64
CA THR A 37 11.82 -12.99 -9.23
C THR A 37 11.22 -14.05 -8.31
N GLU A 38 11.53 -14.04 -7.01
CA GLU A 38 10.93 -14.99 -6.06
C GLU A 38 9.40 -14.83 -5.98
N ILE A 39 8.87 -13.62 -6.09
CA ILE A 39 7.41 -13.39 -6.10
C ILE A 39 6.79 -13.91 -7.40
N VAL A 40 7.47 -13.74 -8.54
CA VAL A 40 7.06 -14.38 -9.81
C VAL A 40 7.07 -15.91 -9.66
N ASP A 41 8.10 -16.48 -9.03
CA ASP A 41 8.16 -17.91 -8.74
C ASP A 41 7.03 -18.36 -7.81
N MET A 42 6.62 -17.53 -6.84
CA MET A 42 5.47 -17.82 -5.99
C MET A 42 4.20 -17.98 -6.80
N PHE A 43 3.96 -17.05 -7.74
CA PHE A 43 2.81 -17.09 -8.63
C PHE A 43 2.85 -18.31 -9.55
N GLN A 44 4.02 -18.60 -10.15
CA GLN A 44 4.16 -19.71 -11.10
C GLN A 44 4.06 -21.10 -10.45
N ASN A 45 4.39 -21.22 -9.15
CA ASN A 45 4.46 -22.49 -8.45
C ASN A 45 3.35 -22.68 -7.39
N SER A 46 2.31 -21.84 -7.41
CA SER A 46 1.16 -21.97 -6.53
C SER A 46 -0.15 -21.74 -7.31
N GLN A 47 -1.29 -21.88 -6.62
CA GLN A 47 -2.60 -21.49 -7.16
C GLN A 47 -3.00 -20.06 -6.72
N ALA A 48 -2.07 -19.29 -6.15
CA ALA A 48 -2.34 -17.92 -5.70
C ALA A 48 -2.44 -16.95 -6.89
N SER A 49 -3.27 -15.92 -6.73
CA SER A 49 -3.29 -14.78 -7.66
C SER A 49 -2.02 -13.93 -7.53
N ARG A 50 -1.74 -13.08 -8.53
CA ARG A 50 -0.59 -12.15 -8.49
C ARG A 50 -0.74 -11.17 -7.32
N GLU A 51 -1.96 -10.73 -7.05
CA GLU A 51 -2.34 -9.86 -5.94
C GLU A 51 -2.08 -10.54 -4.59
N ALA A 52 -2.52 -11.79 -4.41
CA ALA A 52 -2.25 -12.56 -3.20
C ALA A 52 -0.73 -12.79 -3.00
N CYS A 53 0.04 -13.03 -4.06
CA CYS A 53 1.50 -13.07 -4.01
C CYS A 53 2.10 -11.72 -3.60
N CYS A 54 1.58 -10.59 -4.10
CA CYS A 54 2.04 -9.25 -3.71
C CYS A 54 1.74 -8.95 -2.24
N VAL A 55 0.54 -9.28 -1.76
CA VAL A 55 0.17 -9.16 -0.35
C VAL A 55 1.13 -9.97 0.51
N ARG A 56 1.31 -11.25 0.16
CA ARG A 56 2.20 -12.13 0.91
C ARG A 56 3.63 -11.63 0.94
N ALA A 57 4.15 -11.20 -0.20
CA ALA A 57 5.49 -10.67 -0.32
C ALA A 57 5.69 -9.41 0.54
N SER A 58 4.71 -8.51 0.57
CA SER A 58 4.78 -7.30 1.38
C SER A 58 4.82 -7.60 2.89
N GLU A 59 4.16 -8.67 3.36
CA GLU A 59 4.25 -9.10 4.77
C GLU A 59 5.67 -9.53 5.15
N LEU A 60 6.47 -10.01 4.18
CA LEU A 60 7.81 -10.57 4.36
C LEU A 60 8.93 -9.54 4.19
N LEU A 61 8.62 -8.32 3.78
CA LEU A 61 9.62 -7.25 3.70
C LEU A 61 10.22 -6.98 5.09
N SER A 62 11.55 -7.01 5.18
CA SER A 62 12.27 -6.83 6.45
C SER A 62 12.24 -5.39 6.95
N GLY A 63 11.90 -4.44 6.09
CA GLY A 63 11.75 -3.01 6.39
C GLY A 63 10.50 -2.41 5.76
N GLY A 64 10.45 -1.09 5.65
CA GLY A 64 9.42 -0.42 4.85
C GLY A 64 9.55 -0.80 3.37
N GLY A 65 8.46 -0.90 2.64
CA GLY A 65 8.50 -1.06 1.19
C GLY A 65 7.14 -1.37 0.59
N VAL A 66 7.04 -1.40 -0.73
CA VAL A 66 5.81 -1.71 -1.46
C VAL A 66 6.09 -2.73 -2.54
N VAL A 67 5.18 -3.68 -2.68
CA VAL A 67 5.13 -4.60 -3.82
C VAL A 67 4.02 -4.12 -4.74
N VAL A 68 4.36 -3.87 -6.00
CA VAL A 68 3.46 -3.28 -7.00
C VAL A 68 3.30 -4.27 -8.16
N LEU A 69 2.05 -4.57 -8.51
CA LEU A 69 1.69 -5.27 -9.74
C LEU A 69 1.36 -4.22 -10.79
N LEU A 70 2.02 -4.29 -11.95
CA LEU A 70 1.81 -3.39 -13.08
C LEU A 70 1.40 -4.17 -14.33
N ASP A 71 0.63 -3.50 -15.19
CA ASP A 71 0.36 -4.00 -16.54
C ASP A 71 1.53 -3.75 -17.51
N ALA A 72 1.38 -4.21 -18.74
CA ALA A 72 2.41 -4.08 -19.77
C ALA A 72 2.68 -2.63 -20.24
N ALA A 73 1.86 -1.67 -19.82
CA ALA A 73 2.08 -0.24 -20.06
C ALA A 73 2.78 0.44 -18.87
N GLY A 74 3.06 -0.28 -17.78
CA GLY A 74 3.61 0.29 -16.55
C GLY A 74 2.58 1.03 -15.70
N ARG A 75 1.28 0.72 -15.86
CA ARG A 75 0.21 1.24 -14.98
C ARG A 75 -0.03 0.30 -13.82
N VAL A 76 -0.29 0.88 -12.65
CA VAL A 76 -0.50 0.12 -11.41
C VAL A 76 -1.84 -0.61 -11.45
N VAL A 77 -1.79 -1.93 -11.41
CA VAL A 77 -2.96 -2.80 -11.26
C VAL A 77 -3.26 -2.97 -9.78
N PHE A 78 -2.25 -3.23 -8.95
CA PHE A 78 -2.39 -3.45 -7.52
C PHE A 78 -1.11 -3.03 -6.79
N ALA A 79 -1.23 -2.63 -5.53
CA ALA A 79 -0.07 -2.29 -4.70
C ALA A 79 -0.31 -2.73 -3.25
N SER A 80 0.64 -3.47 -2.67
CA SER A 80 0.62 -3.88 -1.28
C SER A 80 1.77 -3.23 -0.52
N PRO A 81 1.50 -2.19 0.29
CA PRO A 81 2.51 -1.50 1.07
C PRO A 81 2.80 -2.20 2.40
N ARG A 82 4.01 -2.00 2.90
CA ARG A 82 4.43 -2.20 4.28
C ARG A 82 5.11 -0.93 4.77
N GLY A 83 4.40 -0.11 5.53
CA GLY A 83 4.96 1.11 6.13
C GLY A 83 5.41 2.17 5.11
N VAL A 84 4.94 2.08 3.86
CA VAL A 84 5.18 3.08 2.82
C VAL A 84 3.89 3.49 2.11
N VAL A 85 3.87 4.68 1.52
CA VAL A 85 2.76 5.19 0.71
C VAL A 85 2.84 4.56 -0.69
N PRO A 86 1.90 3.66 -1.03
CA PRO A 86 1.92 2.99 -2.33
C PRO A 86 1.51 3.95 -3.46
N PRO A 87 1.89 3.66 -4.72
CA PRO A 87 1.25 4.32 -5.85
C PRO A 87 -0.24 3.97 -5.88
N ALA A 88 -1.06 4.91 -6.35
CA ALA A 88 -2.50 4.68 -6.48
C ALA A 88 -2.79 3.71 -7.63
N ARG A 89 -3.83 2.88 -7.47
CA ARG A 89 -4.35 2.03 -8.57
C ARG A 89 -4.64 2.87 -9.81
N GLY A 90 -4.27 2.37 -10.98
CA GLY A 90 -4.40 3.04 -12.28
C GLY A 90 -3.42 4.18 -12.54
N SER A 91 -2.56 4.54 -11.57
CA SER A 91 -1.50 5.54 -11.81
C SER A 91 -0.41 4.99 -12.74
N ASP A 92 0.23 5.88 -13.47
CA ASP A 92 1.29 5.56 -14.42
C ASP A 92 2.66 5.63 -13.73
N GLN A 93 3.44 4.56 -13.83
CA GLN A 93 4.81 4.48 -13.31
C GLN A 93 5.84 4.26 -14.44
N SER A 94 5.42 4.25 -15.71
CA SER A 94 6.24 3.92 -16.88
C SER A 94 7.48 4.79 -17.04
N ASP A 95 7.43 6.02 -16.53
CA ASP A 95 8.54 6.98 -16.56
C ASP A 95 9.49 6.92 -15.36
N THR A 96 9.22 6.07 -14.37
CA THR A 96 10.17 5.83 -13.28
C THR A 96 11.39 5.06 -13.80
N PRO A 97 12.61 5.30 -13.27
CA PRO A 97 13.82 4.65 -13.78
C PRO A 97 13.73 3.12 -13.83
N LEU A 98 13.16 2.49 -12.80
CA LEU A 98 12.97 1.04 -12.74
C LEU A 98 12.02 0.54 -13.83
N ILE A 99 10.80 1.08 -13.88
CA ILE A 99 9.76 0.57 -14.79
C ILE A 99 10.11 0.89 -16.24
N ARG A 100 10.66 2.07 -16.53
CA ARG A 100 11.17 2.40 -17.87
C ARG A 100 12.19 1.37 -18.36
N ALA A 101 13.06 0.91 -17.47
CA ALA A 101 14.06 -0.10 -17.83
C ALA A 101 13.43 -1.49 -17.98
N ALA A 102 12.50 -1.87 -17.11
CA ALA A 102 11.76 -3.13 -17.21
C ALA A 102 10.87 -3.23 -18.47
N LEU A 103 10.35 -2.10 -18.98
CA LEU A 103 9.56 -2.07 -20.21
C LEU A 103 10.41 -2.28 -21.48
N ARG A 104 11.75 -2.18 -21.40
CA ARG A 104 12.64 -2.34 -22.57
C ARG A 104 13.02 -3.79 -22.85
N GLY A 105 12.72 -4.73 -21.95
CA GLY A 105 13.04 -6.13 -22.13
C GLY A 105 12.43 -7.02 -21.07
N ASP A 106 12.59 -8.33 -21.23
CA ASP A 106 11.90 -9.32 -20.41
C ASP A 106 12.75 -9.83 -19.22
N ALA A 107 13.99 -9.34 -19.08
CA ALA A 107 14.88 -9.73 -17.99
C ALA A 107 14.51 -9.01 -16.68
N THR A 108 14.83 -9.63 -15.54
CA THR A 108 14.76 -8.96 -14.24
C THR A 108 15.65 -7.72 -14.25
N VAL A 109 15.09 -6.59 -13.83
CA VAL A 109 15.77 -5.30 -13.78
C VAL A 109 15.93 -4.86 -12.34
N GLU A 110 17.09 -4.34 -12.01
CA GLU A 110 17.38 -3.71 -10.72
C GLU A 110 17.71 -2.24 -10.92
N HIS A 111 17.29 -1.40 -9.98
CA HIS A 111 17.61 0.01 -9.98
C HIS A 111 17.86 0.49 -8.55
N ASP A 112 19.01 1.12 -8.33
CA ASP A 112 19.42 1.56 -6.98
C ASP A 112 18.80 2.90 -6.57
N ASN A 113 18.33 3.67 -7.54
CA ASN A 113 17.76 4.99 -7.33
C ASN A 113 16.51 5.18 -8.19
N THR A 114 15.37 4.70 -7.70
CA THR A 114 14.05 4.90 -8.31
C THR A 114 13.13 5.56 -7.29
N PHE A 115 11.87 5.78 -7.65
CA PHE A 115 10.87 6.40 -6.79
C PHE A 115 9.48 5.94 -7.21
N VAL A 116 8.50 6.14 -6.33
CA VAL A 116 7.07 6.07 -6.64
C VAL A 116 6.63 7.44 -7.16
N ALA A 117 5.94 7.48 -8.30
CA ALA A 117 5.28 8.68 -8.79
C ALA A 117 3.85 8.79 -8.22
N TYR A 118 3.50 9.93 -7.64
CA TYR A 118 2.18 10.18 -7.08
C TYR A 118 1.31 11.03 -8.03
N ARG A 119 -0.01 10.90 -7.94
CA ARG A 119 -0.99 11.58 -8.84
C ARG A 119 -0.90 13.10 -8.78
N ASN A 120 -0.50 13.65 -7.63
CA ASN A 120 -0.26 15.08 -7.44
C ASN A 120 1.03 15.60 -8.12
N GLY A 121 1.75 14.76 -8.87
CA GLY A 121 3.03 15.10 -9.49
C GLY A 121 4.25 15.01 -8.55
N GLY A 122 4.03 14.68 -7.28
CA GLY A 122 5.06 14.40 -6.30
C GLY A 122 5.73 13.04 -6.55
N ARG A 123 6.85 12.81 -5.85
CA ARG A 123 7.55 11.53 -5.85
C ARG A 123 7.97 11.15 -4.44
N SER A 124 8.03 9.85 -4.16
CA SER A 124 8.59 9.34 -2.91
C SER A 124 10.06 9.75 -2.73
N ASP A 125 10.58 9.52 -1.53
CA ASP A 125 12.03 9.46 -1.33
C ASP A 125 12.66 8.38 -2.25
N PRO A 126 13.98 8.45 -2.52
CA PRO A 126 14.68 7.46 -3.31
C PRO A 126 14.55 6.04 -2.74
N LEU A 127 14.26 5.08 -3.61
CA LEU A 127 14.10 3.66 -3.27
C LEU A 127 15.07 2.81 -4.10
N TYR A 128 15.45 1.67 -3.53
CA TYR A 128 15.90 0.52 -4.31
C TYR A 128 14.68 -0.11 -4.98
N GLY A 129 14.88 -0.61 -6.19
CA GLY A 129 13.85 -1.25 -6.97
C GLY A 129 14.35 -2.51 -7.66
N GLN A 130 13.51 -3.53 -7.71
CA GLN A 130 13.68 -4.65 -8.62
C GLN A 130 12.34 -4.96 -9.28
N ALA A 131 12.36 -5.26 -10.57
CA ALA A 131 11.17 -5.61 -11.34
C ALA A 131 11.40 -6.88 -12.15
N ALA A 132 10.38 -7.73 -12.21
CA ALA A 132 10.38 -8.97 -12.99
C ALA A 132 9.01 -9.17 -13.64
N TRP A 133 9.02 -9.63 -14.88
CA TRP A 133 7.79 -9.99 -15.59
C TRP A 133 7.26 -11.33 -15.10
N CYS A 134 5.95 -11.39 -14.79
CA CYS A 134 5.27 -12.66 -14.55
C CYS A 134 5.03 -13.41 -15.87
N ASP A 135 4.67 -12.64 -16.88
CA ASP A 135 4.31 -13.03 -18.25
C ASP A 135 4.41 -11.76 -19.14
N LYS A 136 3.79 -11.76 -20.33
CA LYS A 136 3.85 -10.61 -21.25
C LYS A 136 2.89 -9.46 -20.91
N GLN A 137 2.02 -9.65 -19.93
CA GLN A 137 0.94 -8.72 -19.58
C GLN A 137 1.15 -8.06 -18.22
N TYR A 138 1.81 -8.74 -17.29
CA TYR A 138 1.97 -8.27 -15.93
C TYR A 138 3.42 -8.38 -15.44
N MET A 139 3.88 -7.35 -14.73
CA MET A 139 5.15 -7.35 -14.02
C MET A 139 4.96 -7.04 -12.54
N ILE A 140 5.84 -7.57 -11.71
CA ILE A 140 5.94 -7.24 -10.29
C ILE A 140 7.15 -6.32 -10.09
N ALA A 141 6.97 -5.26 -9.32
CA ALA A 141 8.04 -4.40 -8.83
C ALA A 141 8.08 -4.41 -7.30
N VAL A 142 9.27 -4.63 -6.74
CA VAL A 142 9.55 -4.51 -5.30
C VAL A 142 10.33 -3.22 -5.08
N LEU A 143 9.83 -2.34 -4.23
CA LEU A 143 10.42 -1.03 -3.93
C LEU A 143 10.63 -0.90 -2.42
N ALA A 144 11.84 -0.58 -1.99
CA ALA A 144 12.15 -0.41 -0.57
C ALA A 144 13.30 0.60 -0.34
N PRO A 145 13.33 1.31 0.80
CA PRO A 145 14.36 2.30 1.10
C PRO A 145 15.67 1.68 1.60
N ASP A 146 15.66 0.41 2.05
CA ASP A 146 16.82 -0.34 2.54
C ASP A 146 16.59 -1.86 2.54
N ASN A 147 17.61 -2.59 2.97
CA ASN A 147 17.56 -4.02 3.32
C ASN A 147 17.05 -4.96 2.21
N VAL A 148 17.13 -4.55 0.94
CA VAL A 148 16.68 -5.39 -0.19
C VAL A 148 17.54 -6.64 -0.39
N ALA A 149 16.89 -7.77 -0.69
CA ALA A 149 17.54 -9.07 -0.79
C ALA A 149 18.55 -9.19 -1.94
N TRP A 150 18.32 -8.51 -3.06
CA TRP A 150 19.23 -8.53 -4.23
C TRP A 150 20.52 -7.73 -4.04
N ARG A 151 20.70 -7.05 -2.90
CA ARG A 151 21.93 -6.31 -2.58
C ARG A 151 22.58 -6.82 -1.32
N ARG A 152 23.88 -7.14 -1.39
CA ARG A 152 24.68 -7.49 -0.21
C ARG A 152 24.72 -6.36 0.84
N PHE A 153 24.68 -5.11 0.40
CA PHE A 153 24.61 -3.93 1.26
C PHE A 153 23.64 -2.91 0.66
N ALA A 154 22.55 -2.63 1.38
CA ALA A 154 21.51 -1.68 0.99
C ALA A 154 21.22 -0.75 2.18
N PRO A 155 22.04 0.30 2.40
CA PRO A 155 21.82 1.25 3.48
C PRO A 155 20.53 2.05 3.28
N PRO A 156 19.90 2.54 4.37
CA PRO A 156 18.80 3.50 4.34
C PRO A 156 19.05 4.66 3.38
N ARG A 157 18.14 4.84 2.43
CA ARG A 157 18.19 5.93 1.44
C ARG A 157 17.82 7.29 2.03
N SER A 158 17.02 7.32 3.10
CA SER A 158 16.74 8.55 3.86
C SER A 158 17.67 8.67 5.06
N ALA A 159 18.04 9.91 5.43
CA ALA A 159 18.98 10.21 6.51
C ALA A 159 18.48 9.82 7.92
N SER A 160 17.22 9.38 8.05
CA SER A 160 16.58 8.98 9.30
C SER A 160 16.57 7.47 9.44
N ALA A 161 17.74 6.88 9.73
CA ALA A 161 17.91 5.46 10.05
C ALA A 161 17.22 5.02 11.37
N ALA A 162 16.40 5.88 11.99
CA ALA A 162 15.61 5.61 13.18
C ALA A 162 14.14 5.83 12.83
N TYR A 163 13.48 4.78 12.35
CA TYR A 163 12.13 4.76 11.80
C TYR A 163 11.99 5.61 10.52
N PRO A 164 11.64 5.02 9.36
CA PRO A 164 11.26 5.81 8.21
C PRO A 164 9.91 6.44 8.55
N ALA A 165 9.93 7.64 9.12
CA ALA A 165 8.84 8.56 8.91
C ALA A 165 8.95 8.91 7.43
N GLU A 166 8.27 8.13 6.59
CA GLU A 166 8.08 8.55 5.23
C GLU A 166 7.63 9.99 5.21
N ARG A 167 8.28 10.78 4.35
CA ARG A 167 7.85 12.16 4.14
C ARG A 167 6.47 12.22 3.54
N TRP A 168 5.89 11.12 3.09
CA TRP A 168 4.59 11.07 2.47
C TRP A 168 3.57 10.38 3.37
N TRP A 169 2.33 10.88 3.35
CA TRP A 169 1.23 10.29 4.10
C TRP A 169 -0.06 10.37 3.28
N ILE A 170 -0.94 9.37 3.43
CA ILE A 170 -2.30 9.40 2.87
C ILE A 170 -3.28 9.69 4.00
N CYS A 171 -4.21 10.62 3.75
CA CYS A 171 -5.28 10.86 4.69
C CYS A 171 -6.40 9.82 4.49
N GLU A 172 -6.54 8.87 5.42
CA GLU A 172 -7.58 7.83 5.39
C GLU A 172 -9.02 8.39 5.48
N ILE A 173 -9.17 9.64 5.92
CA ILE A 173 -10.47 10.31 6.08
C ILE A 173 -10.90 11.01 4.78
N CYS A 174 -9.94 11.46 3.97
CA CYS A 174 -10.23 12.16 2.73
C CYS A 174 -10.25 11.14 1.58
N PRO A 175 -11.42 10.73 1.07
CA PRO A 175 -11.53 9.62 0.10
C PRO A 175 -10.76 9.87 -1.21
N ASP A 176 -10.60 11.13 -1.60
CA ASP A 176 -9.89 11.54 -2.81
C ASP A 176 -8.61 12.35 -2.50
N ALA A 177 -8.10 12.29 -1.27
CA ALA A 177 -6.86 12.99 -0.98
C ALA A 177 -5.68 12.28 -1.65
N ASP A 178 -4.99 13.02 -2.51
CA ASP A 178 -3.66 12.63 -2.93
C ASP A 178 -2.72 12.53 -1.71
N PRO A 179 -1.69 11.65 -1.78
CA PRO A 179 -0.58 11.67 -0.84
C PRO A 179 -0.07 13.09 -0.62
N PHE A 180 0.28 13.44 0.60
CA PHE A 180 0.84 14.75 0.92
C PHE A 180 2.18 14.61 1.63
N GLU A 181 3.06 15.58 1.43
CA GLU A 181 4.34 15.62 2.12
C GLU A 181 4.18 16.19 3.54
N VAL A 182 4.81 15.54 4.51
CA VAL A 182 4.75 15.81 5.94
C VAL A 182 5.77 16.89 6.27
N PHE A 183 5.33 18.15 6.23
CA PHE A 183 6.18 19.31 6.52
C PHE A 183 6.08 19.84 7.97
N GLY A 184 5.21 19.25 8.80
CA GLY A 184 4.88 19.79 10.13
C GLY A 184 5.08 18.80 11.27
N PRO A 185 5.13 19.29 12.52
CA PRO A 185 5.19 18.42 13.68
C PRO A 185 3.95 17.50 13.71
N PRO A 186 4.13 16.22 14.09
CA PRO A 186 3.00 15.30 14.20
C PRO A 186 1.98 15.81 15.21
N CYS A 187 0.75 15.32 15.11
CA CYS A 187 -0.29 15.58 16.09
C CYS A 187 0.20 15.18 17.49
N GLN A 188 0.23 16.12 18.43
CA GLN A 188 0.70 15.89 19.82
C GLN A 188 -0.08 14.81 20.58
N ARG A 189 -1.25 14.41 20.08
CA ARG A 189 -2.14 13.43 20.72
C ARG A 189 -2.04 12.01 20.13
N CYS A 190 -1.94 11.85 18.80
CA CYS A 190 -1.79 10.52 18.17
C CYS A 190 -0.43 10.26 17.54
N GLY A 191 0.46 11.25 17.47
CA GLY A 191 1.75 11.12 16.81
C GLY A 191 1.69 11.06 15.28
N GLN A 192 0.50 11.12 14.65
CA GLN A 192 0.37 11.06 13.19
C GLN A 192 0.45 12.44 12.50
N PRO A 193 0.90 12.49 11.23
CA PRO A 193 0.86 13.70 10.40
C PRO A 193 -0.55 14.29 10.25
N LYS A 194 -0.62 15.60 10.02
CA LYS A 194 -1.87 16.30 9.66
C LYS A 194 -1.90 16.56 8.16
N CYS A 195 -3.00 16.19 7.50
CA CYS A 195 -3.22 16.55 6.10
C CYS A 195 -3.55 18.04 5.94
N GLY A 196 -3.61 18.53 4.70
CA GLY A 196 -3.98 19.92 4.40
C GLY A 196 -5.36 20.35 4.93
N ASN A 197 -6.27 19.40 5.13
CA ASN A 197 -7.59 19.62 5.74
C ASN A 197 -7.56 19.53 7.29
N GLY A 198 -6.38 19.37 7.89
CA GLY A 198 -6.19 19.28 9.34
C GLY A 198 -6.48 17.89 9.94
N HIS A 199 -6.81 16.88 9.12
CA HIS A 199 -7.07 15.54 9.61
C HIS A 199 -5.78 14.80 10.00
N CYS A 200 -5.83 14.02 11.08
CA CYS A 200 -4.79 13.08 11.54
C CYS A 200 -5.49 11.86 12.17
N GLY A 201 -4.77 10.90 12.76
CA GLY A 201 -5.41 9.79 13.48
C GLY A 201 -6.26 10.17 14.69
N CYS A 202 -6.18 11.42 15.16
CA CYS A 202 -7.12 11.99 16.13
C CYS A 202 -8.31 12.67 15.47
N ALA A 203 -8.18 13.13 14.23
CA ALA A 203 -9.36 13.45 13.45
C ALA A 203 -10.11 12.14 13.39
N PRO A 204 -11.27 12.10 14.02
CA PRO A 204 -11.72 10.85 14.53
C PRO A 204 -12.03 9.95 13.31
N ALA A 205 -12.02 8.65 13.54
CA ALA A 205 -13.08 7.81 13.03
C ALA A 205 -14.47 8.30 13.53
N GLY A 206 -14.76 9.60 13.43
CA GLY A 206 -15.81 10.35 14.11
C GLY A 206 -16.31 11.51 13.26
N ALA A 207 -16.29 11.31 11.94
CA ALA A 207 -17.53 11.53 11.18
C ALA A 207 -18.52 10.36 11.34
N ARG A 208 -18.17 9.30 12.09
CA ARG A 208 -19.17 8.52 12.85
C ARG A 208 -19.37 9.22 14.19
N ALA A 209 -20.09 10.34 14.21
CA ALA A 209 -20.80 10.67 15.44
C ALA A 209 -21.79 9.52 15.64
N GLU A 210 -21.40 8.50 16.40
CA GLU A 210 -22.32 7.44 16.72
C GLU A 210 -23.42 8.04 17.58
N GLN A 211 -24.64 7.93 17.09
CA GLN A 211 -25.80 8.50 17.73
C GLN A 211 -26.72 7.35 18.10
N ARG A 212 -27.23 7.38 19.34
CA ARG A 212 -28.23 6.42 19.77
C ARG A 212 -29.58 6.86 19.23
N CYS A 213 -30.28 5.95 18.55
CA CYS A 213 -31.66 6.20 18.16
C CYS A 213 -32.57 6.16 19.39
N ASP A 214 -33.40 7.19 19.59
CA ASP A 214 -34.33 7.24 20.73
C ASP A 214 -35.51 6.27 20.60
N ARG A 215 -35.69 5.62 19.44
CA ARG A 215 -36.79 4.67 19.18
C ARG A 215 -36.35 3.21 19.28
N CYS A 216 -35.31 2.82 18.56
CA CYS A 216 -34.80 1.44 18.57
C CYS A 216 -33.62 1.23 19.52
N PHE A 217 -33.11 2.28 20.14
CA PHE A 217 -31.99 2.26 21.11
C PHE A 217 -30.66 1.72 20.57
N LEU A 218 -30.57 1.44 19.26
CA LEU A 218 -29.32 1.06 18.61
C LEU A 218 -28.38 2.26 18.47
N VAL A 219 -27.09 1.99 18.67
CA VAL A 219 -26.00 2.94 18.41
C VAL A 219 -25.62 2.79 16.94
N LEU A 220 -25.82 3.84 16.15
CA LEU A 220 -25.66 3.83 14.70
C LEU A 220 -24.81 5.03 14.28
N ALA A 221 -24.15 4.95 13.11
CA ALA A 221 -23.41 6.08 12.55
C ALA A 221 -24.34 7.28 12.29
N ALA A 222 -23.87 8.52 12.51
CA ALA A 222 -24.63 9.75 12.26
C ALA A 222 -25.20 9.87 10.84
N THR A 223 -24.60 9.20 9.85
CA THR A 223 -25.13 9.12 8.48
C THR A 223 -26.47 8.40 8.38
N GLN A 224 -26.85 7.61 9.40
CA GLN A 224 -28.14 6.94 9.54
C GLN A 224 -29.22 7.86 10.16
N PHE A 225 -28.89 9.12 10.42
CA PHE A 225 -29.78 10.14 10.96
C PHE A 225 -29.86 11.32 10.00
N ASP A 226 -31.02 11.98 9.94
CA ASP A 226 -31.12 13.27 9.27
C ASP A 226 -30.54 14.39 10.13
N PRO A 227 -30.00 15.46 9.53
CA PRO A 227 -29.39 16.56 10.28
C PRO A 227 -30.30 17.08 11.39
N GLY A 228 -29.84 17.00 12.64
CA GLY A 228 -30.58 17.47 13.82
C GLY A 228 -31.66 16.51 14.36
N ARG A 229 -31.77 15.27 13.85
CA ARG A 229 -32.73 14.27 14.36
C ARG A 229 -32.07 13.22 15.24
N SER A 230 -32.80 12.74 16.26
CA SER A 230 -32.40 11.64 17.15
C SER A 230 -33.08 10.30 16.86
N ILE A 231 -33.83 10.22 15.77
CA ILE A 231 -34.47 8.99 15.28
C ILE A 231 -33.76 8.59 13.97
N CYS A 232 -33.31 7.34 13.88
CA CYS A 232 -32.64 6.84 12.68
C CYS A 232 -33.64 6.71 11.51
N ARG A 233 -33.13 6.74 10.27
CA ARG A 233 -33.95 6.69 9.06
C ARG A 233 -34.87 5.47 8.98
N SER A 234 -34.37 4.29 9.37
CA SER A 234 -35.17 3.06 9.45
C SER A 234 -36.33 3.12 10.45
N CYS A 235 -36.26 4.00 11.45
CA CYS A 235 -37.34 4.25 12.42
C CYS A 235 -38.23 5.44 12.03
N ALA A 236 -37.85 6.21 11.01
CA ALA A 236 -38.57 7.38 10.52
C ALA A 236 -39.46 7.07 9.29
N GLU A 237 -39.20 5.94 8.62
CA GLU A 237 -40.16 5.23 7.76
C GLU A 237 -41.30 4.62 8.59
#